data_AF-A0A9D6Y2F5-F1
#
_entry.id   AF-A0A9D6Y2F5-F1
#
_cell.length_a   1.000
_cell.length_b   1.000
_cell.length_c   1.000
_cell.angle_alpha   90.00
_cell.angle_beta   90.00
_cell.angle_gamma   90.00
#
_symmetry.space_group_name_H-M   'P 1'
#
loop_
_entity.id
_entity.type
_entity.pdbx_description
1 polymer ?
#
loop_
_entity_poly.entity_id
_entity_poly.type
_entity_poly.pdbx_seq_one_letter_code
_entity_poly.pdbx_strand_id
1 'polypeptide(L)'
;DLDDTALVRILREPKNAIIKQYQKYFDLEKVRLRFTDDAVAAIAREALKRGTGARGLRAILEEVMLEIMYELPSIQGLKECVITREVIVNHERPLLVSEAQEQSA
;
A
#
# COMPACT_ATOMS: atom_id res chain seq x y z
N ASP A 1 7.82 1.97 -24.14
CA ASP A 1 6.83 1.23 -23.32
C ASP A 1 7.18 1.34 -21.85
N LEU A 2 6.15 1.43 -21.00
CA LEU A 2 6.31 1.32 -19.55
C LEU A 2 6.34 -0.16 -19.22
N ASP A 3 7.49 -0.69 -18.79
CA ASP A 3 7.61 -2.05 -18.27
C ASP A 3 7.37 -2.08 -16.75
N ASP A 4 7.34 -3.29 -16.17
CA ASP A 4 7.09 -3.50 -14.74
C ASP A 4 8.05 -2.69 -13.86
N THR A 5 9.34 -2.72 -14.23
CA THR A 5 10.41 -1.99 -13.54
C THR A 5 10.15 -0.48 -13.54
N ALA A 6 9.78 0.10 -14.68
CA ALA A 6 9.49 1.52 -14.78
C ALA A 6 8.32 1.93 -13.89
N LEU A 7 7.27 1.10 -13.80
CA LEU A 7 6.11 1.37 -12.94
C LEU A 7 6.46 1.27 -11.45
N VAL A 8 7.26 0.27 -11.05
CA VAL A 8 7.78 0.17 -9.67
C VAL A 8 8.57 1.42 -9.29
N ARG A 9 9.42 1.92 -10.20
CA ARG A 9 10.18 3.17 -9.97
C ARG A 9 9.24 4.36 -9.79
N ILE A 10 8.19 4.49 -10.60
CA ILE A 10 7.18 5.56 -10.46
C ILE A 10 6.49 5.51 -9.09
N LEU A 11 6.23 4.32 -8.56
CA LEU A 11 5.62 4.14 -7.24
C LEU A 11 6.53 4.54 -6.07
N ARG A 12 7.87 4.51 -6.24
CA ARG A 12 8.83 4.69 -5.13
C ARG A 12 9.73 5.91 -5.24
N GLU A 13 10.33 6.15 -6.40
CA GLU A 13 11.44 7.09 -6.54
C GLU A 13 11.00 8.55 -6.51
N PRO A 14 9.97 9.00 -7.26
CA PRO A 14 9.59 10.40 -7.29
C PRO A 14 9.35 10.96 -5.89
N LYS A 15 9.73 12.22 -5.67
CA LYS A 15 9.47 12.92 -4.39
C LYS A 15 7.98 12.91 -4.04
N ASN A 16 7.12 12.98 -5.06
CA ASN A 16 5.67 12.98 -4.94
C ASN A 16 5.04 11.64 -5.34
N ALA A 17 5.77 10.53 -5.23
CA ALA A 17 5.24 9.21 -5.53
C ALA A 17 4.00 8.90 -4.68
N ILE A 18 3.02 8.18 -5.24
CA ILE A 18 1.71 7.97 -4.62
C ILE A 18 1.85 7.23 -3.27
N ILE A 19 2.73 6.22 -3.19
CA ILE A 19 3.02 5.53 -1.93
C ILE A 19 3.47 6.51 -0.84
N LYS A 20 4.36 7.45 -1.17
CA LYS A 20 4.84 8.47 -0.22
C LYS A 20 3.74 9.43 0.22
N GLN A 21 2.73 9.67 -0.61
CA GLN A 21 1.59 10.51 -0.23
C GLN A 21 0.72 9.79 0.82
N TYR A 22 0.43 8.50 0.62
CA TYR A 22 -0.30 7.70 1.60
C TYR A 22 0.49 7.49 2.89
N GLN A 23 1.80 7.27 2.79
CA GLN A 23 2.66 7.18 3.97
C GLN A 23 2.59 8.44 4.83
N LYS A 24 2.69 9.63 4.20
CA LYS A 24 2.52 10.90 4.92
C LYS A 24 1.13 11.04 5.53
N TYR A 25 0.08 10.59 4.84
CA TYR A 25 -1.28 10.65 5.37
C TYR A 25 -1.43 9.79 6.63
N PHE A 26 -0.92 8.56 6.60
CA PHE A 26 -0.91 7.67 7.77
C PHE A 26 -0.02 8.20 8.90
N ASP A 27 1.10 8.85 8.58
CA ASP A 27 1.98 9.48 9.57
C ASP A 27 1.25 10.59 10.36
N LEU A 28 0.31 11.32 9.74
CA LEU A 28 -0.52 12.32 10.45
C LEU A 28 -1.40 11.66 11.52
N GLU A 29 -1.86 10.44 11.26
CA GLU A 29 -2.62 9.60 12.20
C GLU A 29 -1.70 8.81 13.16
N LYS A 30 -0.39 9.06 13.12
CA LYS A 30 0.65 8.36 13.90
C LYS A 30 0.71 6.84 13.65
N VAL A 31 0.31 6.42 12.45
CA VAL A 31 0.41 5.02 11.99
C VAL A 31 1.50 4.94 10.91
N ARG A 32 2.42 3.99 11.03
CA ARG A 32 3.42 3.72 9.99
C ARG A 32 2.79 2.89 8.87
N LEU A 33 2.83 3.37 7.63
CA LEU A 33 2.42 2.59 6.46
C LEU A 33 3.63 2.01 5.72
N ARG A 34 3.65 0.69 5.54
CA ARG A 34 4.71 -0.01 4.80
C ARG A 34 4.11 -0.81 3.64
N PHE A 35 4.75 -0.75 2.49
CA PHE A 35 4.49 -1.68 1.39
C PHE A 35 5.68 -2.61 1.28
N THR A 36 5.41 -3.90 1.23
CA THR A 36 6.41 -4.91 0.90
C THR A 36 6.87 -4.79 -0.56
N ASP A 37 8.04 -5.31 -0.90
CA ASP A 37 8.60 -5.20 -2.26
C ASP A 37 7.73 -5.92 -3.30
N ASP A 38 7.19 -7.08 -2.92
CA ASP A 38 6.27 -7.89 -3.70
C ASP A 38 4.88 -7.23 -3.84
N ALA A 39 4.39 -6.49 -2.84
CA ALA A 39 3.20 -5.65 -2.99
C ALA A 39 3.39 -4.57 -4.06
N VAL A 40 4.52 -3.85 -4.02
CA VAL A 40 4.80 -2.80 -5.01
C VAL A 40 4.91 -3.39 -6.42
N ALA A 41 5.58 -4.53 -6.55
CA ALA A 41 5.66 -5.25 -7.82
C ALA A 41 4.27 -5.78 -8.27
N ALA A 42 3.41 -6.20 -7.35
CA ALA A 42 2.05 -6.64 -7.69
C ALA A 42 1.20 -5.48 -8.25
N ILE A 43 1.30 -4.28 -7.67
CA ILE A 43 0.59 -3.09 -8.18
C ILE A 43 1.03 -2.78 -9.61
N ALA A 44 2.34 -2.82 -9.88
CA ALA A 44 2.88 -2.57 -11.22
C ALA A 44 2.36 -3.59 -12.25
N ARG A 45 2.43 -4.89 -11.94
CA ARG A 45 1.92 -5.96 -12.80
C ARG A 45 0.42 -5.83 -13.06
N GLU A 46 -0.37 -5.52 -12.04
CA GLU A 46 -1.81 -5.38 -12.18
C GLU A 46 -2.17 -4.15 -13.04
N ALA A 47 -1.43 -3.06 -12.92
CA ALA A 47 -1.62 -1.88 -13.78
C ALA A 47 -1.29 -2.16 -15.26
N LEU A 48 -0.27 -2.99 -15.53
CA LEU A 48 0.04 -3.46 -16.89
C LEU A 48 -1.06 -4.37 -17.43
N LYS A 49 -1.53 -5.33 -16.61
CA LYS A 49 -2.61 -6.25 -16.98
C LYS A 49 -3.91 -5.52 -17.32
N ARG A 50 -4.21 -4.44 -16.60
CA ARG A 50 -5.38 -3.57 -16.86
C ARG A 50 -5.20 -2.66 -18.09
N GLY A 51 -4.04 -2.66 -18.76
CA GLY A 51 -3.77 -1.86 -19.96
C GLY A 51 -3.72 -0.35 -19.73
N THR A 52 -3.61 0.09 -18.47
CA THR A 52 -3.71 1.50 -18.07
C THR A 52 -2.37 2.13 -17.73
N GLY A 53 -1.30 1.32 -17.62
CA GLY A 53 0.06 1.78 -17.34
C GLY A 53 0.12 2.62 -16.06
N ALA A 54 0.82 3.77 -16.11
CA ALA A 54 0.99 4.62 -14.94
C ALA A 54 -0.32 5.19 -14.36
N ARG A 55 -1.39 5.31 -15.16
CA ARG A 55 -2.70 5.77 -14.66
C ARG A 55 -3.38 4.71 -13.79
N GLY A 56 -3.17 3.43 -14.11
CA GLY A 56 -3.71 2.30 -13.35
C GLY A 56 -3.16 2.20 -11.93
N LEU A 57 -1.91 2.63 -11.72
CA LEU A 57 -1.25 2.60 -10.42
C LEU A 57 -2.05 3.33 -9.34
N ARG A 58 -2.61 4.50 -9.68
CA ARG A 58 -3.42 5.29 -8.74
C ARG A 58 -4.73 4.58 -8.41
N ALA A 59 -5.42 4.07 -9.42
CA ALA A 59 -6.72 3.42 -9.23
C ALA A 59 -6.58 2.19 -8.31
N ILE A 60 -5.57 1.34 -8.53
CA ILE A 60 -5.31 0.16 -7.69
C ILE A 60 -4.99 0.57 -6.25
N LEU A 61 -4.16 1.61 -6.06
CA LEU A 61 -3.84 2.09 -4.72
C LEU A 61 -5.05 2.71 -4.03
N GLU A 62 -5.87 3.50 -4.72
CA GLU A 62 -7.08 4.09 -4.16
C GLU A 62 -8.09 3.02 -3.72
N GLU A 63 -8.28 1.98 -4.52
CA GLU A 63 -9.14 0.83 -4.22
C GLU A 63 -8.70 0.15 -2.90
N VAL A 64 -7.42 -0.22 -2.79
CA VAL A 64 -6.87 -0.86 -1.59
C VAL A 64 -6.89 0.09 -0.37
N MET A 65 -6.52 1.36 -0.57
CA MET A 65 -6.46 2.32 0.53
C MET A 65 -7.85 2.69 1.06
N LEU A 66 -8.89 2.68 0.22
CA LEU A 66 -10.26 2.99 0.65
C LEU A 66 -10.74 2.01 1.72
N GLU A 67 -10.53 0.71 1.50
CA GLU A 67 -10.90 -0.34 2.47
C GLU A 67 -10.13 -0.16 3.79
N ILE A 68 -8.82 0.04 3.70
CA ILE A 68 -7.95 0.18 4.87
C ILE A 68 -8.28 1.44 5.66
N MET A 69 -8.52 2.57 5.00
CA MET A 69 -8.89 3.83 5.64
C MET A 69 -10.28 3.78 6.29
N TYR A 70 -11.18 2.94 5.80
CA TYR A 70 -12.46 2.71 6.43
C TYR A 70 -12.33 1.91 7.74
N GLU A 71 -11.47 0.87 7.75
CA GLU A 71 -11.26 0.05 8.93
C GLU A 71 -10.37 0.73 9.99
N LEU A 72 -9.35 1.47 9.55
CA LEU A 72 -8.32 2.10 10.38
C LEU A 72 -8.84 2.81 11.65
N PRO A 73 -9.84 3.71 11.59
CA PRO A 73 -10.31 4.46 12.74
C PRO A 73 -10.92 3.59 13.85
N SER A 74 -11.34 2.37 13.52
CA SER A 74 -11.93 1.42 14.48
C SER A 74 -10.87 0.68 15.30
N ILE A 75 -9.59 0.74 14.90
CA ILE A 75 -8.50 -0.06 15.47
C ILE A 75 -7.73 0.76 16.49
N GLN A 76 -8.01 0.51 17.76
CA GLN A 76 -7.35 1.23 18.86
C GLN A 76 -5.88 0.80 19.00
N GLY A 77 -4.99 1.78 19.20
CA GLY A 77 -3.57 1.53 19.46
C GLY A 77 -2.77 1.01 18.28
N LEU A 78 -3.26 1.16 17.04
CA LEU A 78 -2.52 0.78 15.84
C LEU A 78 -1.24 1.60 15.69
N LYS A 79 -0.14 0.93 15.33
CA LYS A 79 1.18 1.53 15.10
C LYS A 79 1.72 1.32 13.71
N GLU A 80 1.45 0.18 13.10
CA GLU A 80 1.93 -0.13 11.76
C GLU A 80 0.88 -0.89 10.95
N CYS A 81 0.74 -0.50 9.68
CA CYS A 81 -0.05 -1.18 8.67
C CYS A 81 0.90 -1.60 7.55
N VAL A 82 0.96 -2.90 7.27
CA VAL A 82 1.83 -3.48 6.24
C VAL A 82 0.97 -4.07 5.11
N ILE A 83 1.18 -3.54 3.92
CA ILE A 83 0.54 -4.01 2.68
C ILE A 83 1.40 -5.10 2.05
N THR A 84 0.85 -6.30 1.97
CA THR A 84 1.48 -7.46 1.31
C THR A 84 0.99 -7.63 -0.12
N ARG A 85 1.60 -8.53 -0.88
CA ARG A 85 1.14 -8.87 -2.22
C ARG A 85 -0.32 -9.34 -2.22
N GLU A 86 -0.71 -10.16 -1.25
CA GLU A 86 -2.03 -10.77 -1.13
C GLU A 86 -3.14 -9.71 -0.96
N VAL A 87 -2.84 -8.61 -0.25
CA VAL A 87 -3.75 -7.45 -0.18
C VAL A 87 -4.03 -6.89 -1.58
N ILE A 88 -3.03 -6.85 -2.46
CA ILE A 88 -3.16 -6.31 -3.81
C ILE A 88 -3.85 -7.29 -4.76
N VAL A 89 -3.53 -8.58 -4.69
CA VAL A 89 -4.02 -9.58 -5.68
C VAL A 89 -5.31 -10.28 -5.27
N ASN A 90 -5.53 -10.46 -3.97
CA ASN A 90 -6.64 -11.25 -3.41
C ASN A 90 -7.60 -10.41 -2.57
N HIS A 91 -7.32 -9.10 -2.38
CA HIS A 91 -8.07 -8.23 -1.46
C HIS A 91 -8.11 -8.80 -0.03
N GLU A 92 -7.01 -9.42 0.39
CA GLU A 92 -6.83 -9.86 1.78
C GLU A 92 -6.60 -8.66 2.70
N ARG A 93 -6.75 -8.88 4.01
CA ARG A 93 -6.53 -7.83 5.00
C ARG A 93 -5.04 -7.51 5.15
N PRO A 94 -4.66 -6.24 5.40
CA PRO A 94 -3.28 -5.88 5.69
C PRO A 94 -2.82 -6.48 7.02
N LEU A 95 -1.51 -6.63 7.20
CA LEU A 95 -0.95 -6.99 8.50
C LEU A 95 -0.91 -5.75 9.38
N LEU A 96 -1.53 -5.85 10.55
CA LEU A 96 -1.69 -4.73 11.48
C LEU A 96 -0.93 -5.00 12.77
N VAL A 97 -0.13 -4.03 13.21
CA VAL A 97 0.65 -4.09 14.44
C VAL A 97 0.15 -3.01 15.39
N SER A 98 -0.33 -3.42 16.57
CA SER A 98 -0.83 -2.53 17.63
C SER A 98 0.00 -2.65 18.90
N GLU A 99 -0.04 -1.62 19.77
CA GLU A 99 0.65 -1.61 21.08
C GLU A 99 0.37 -2.83 21.97
N ALA A 100 -0.77 -3.51 21.79
CA ALA A 100 -1.16 -4.67 22.59
C ALA A 100 -0.53 -6.01 22.13
N GLN A 101 0.35 -6.02 21.13
CA GLN A 101 0.95 -7.24 20.59
C GLN A 101 2.48 -7.09 20.37
N GLU A 102 3.19 -6.50 21.34
CA GLU A 102 4.57 -6.92 21.65
C GLU A 102 4.51 -8.14 22.58
N GLN A 103 3.91 -9.25 22.12
CA GLN A 103 4.02 -10.52 22.83
C GLN A 103 3.88 -11.68 21.83
N SER A 104 5.01 -12.35 21.62
CA SER A 104 5.18 -13.72 21.11
C SER A 104 5.44 -13.86 19.61
N ALA A 105 6.73 -13.77 19.25
CA ALA A 105 7.42 -14.81 18.47
C ALA A 105 8.88 -14.87 18.94
#